data_AF-A0A973FQ40-F1
#
_entry.id   AF-A0A973FQ40-F1
#
_cell.length_a   1.000
_cell.length_b   1.000
_cell.length_c   1.000
_cell.angle_alpha   90.00
_cell.angle_beta   90.00
_cell.angle_gamma   90.00
#
_symmetry.space_group_name_H-M   'P 1'
#
loop_
_entity.id
_entity.type
_entity.pdbx_description
1 polymer ?
#
loop_
_entity_poly.entity_id
_entity_poly.type
_entity_poly.pdbx_seq_one_letter_code
_entity_poly.pdbx_strand_id
1 'polypeptide(L)'
;MLHWPPSRAEQLYQQSDATLRAQLYGRMETTEATVLIFTEQPGRALERLDQALAQDPIVQRRSRKHYWRALALYKLHRSEAAREVLESLLAEHDPPPILMTCCRAHGLAADIALDDQRLDAADYHLGEATRAAHLLQDRYQIARLDRAWARLAAHRGDTVVAQARLESALDIFTRLGMAYDIARVNDDRERLGLDTP
;
A
#
# COMPACT_ATOMS: atom_id res chain seq x y z
N MET A 1 19.04 12.39 15.81
CA MET A 1 17.83 11.59 15.58
C MET A 1 16.64 12.47 15.92
N LEU A 2 15.99 13.05 14.92
CA LEU A 2 14.76 13.82 15.12
C LEU A 2 13.61 12.82 15.15
N HIS A 3 13.04 12.57 16.32
CA HIS A 3 11.77 11.87 16.44
C HIS A 3 10.67 12.82 15.94
N TRP A 4 10.17 12.58 14.74
CA TRP A 4 8.96 13.27 14.27
C TRP A 4 7.77 12.71 15.05
N PRO A 5 6.85 13.56 15.55
CA PRO A 5 5.63 13.08 16.19
C PRO A 5 4.78 12.30 15.18
N PRO A 6 4.04 11.26 15.63
CA PRO A 6 3.21 10.48 14.74
C PRO A 6 2.14 11.35 14.09
N SER A 7 1.93 11.16 12.79
CA SER A 7 0.98 11.95 12.01
C SER A 7 -0.45 11.75 12.53
N ARG A 8 -1.34 12.68 12.21
CA ARG A 8 -2.77 12.55 12.57
C ARG A 8 -3.38 11.26 12.01
N ALA A 9 -2.90 10.81 10.86
CA ALA A 9 -3.25 9.52 10.31
C ALA A 9 -2.81 8.39 11.25
N GLU A 10 -1.55 8.35 11.68
CA GLU A 10 -1.04 7.31 12.59
C GLU A 10 -1.85 7.20 13.89
N GLN A 11 -2.27 8.34 14.44
CA GLN A 11 -3.14 8.39 15.63
C GLN A 11 -4.53 7.78 15.37
N LEU A 12 -5.16 8.06 14.23
CA LEU A 12 -6.47 7.51 13.87
C LEU A 12 -6.41 6.01 13.56
N TYR A 13 -5.31 5.53 12.96
CA TYR A 13 -5.12 4.09 12.73
C TYR A 13 -5.11 3.30 14.04
N GLN A 14 -4.37 3.81 15.03
CA GLN A 14 -4.26 3.20 16.36
C GLN A 14 -5.62 3.08 17.09
N GLN A 15 -6.59 3.93 16.73
CA GLN A 15 -7.93 3.98 17.33
C GLN A 15 -8.98 3.08 16.64
N SER A 16 -8.67 2.47 15.49
CA SER A 16 -9.63 1.62 14.74
C SER A 16 -9.82 0.22 15.35
N ASP A 17 -11.02 -0.36 15.24
CA ASP A 17 -11.37 -1.66 15.86
C ASP A 17 -10.51 -2.82 15.31
N ALA A 18 -9.81 -3.53 16.21
CA ALA A 18 -8.99 -4.71 15.89
C ALA A 18 -9.79 -5.86 15.27
N THR A 19 -11.10 -5.92 15.56
CA THR A 19 -12.01 -6.96 15.08
C THR A 19 -12.38 -6.76 13.61
N LEU A 20 -12.60 -5.50 13.21
CA LEU A 20 -12.78 -5.12 11.80
C LEU A 20 -11.50 -5.39 10.99
N ARG A 21 -10.33 -5.15 11.61
CA ARG A 21 -9.00 -5.48 11.05
C ARG A 21 -8.79 -6.99 10.89
N ALA A 22 -9.35 -7.82 11.77
CA ALA A 22 -9.23 -9.27 11.67
C ALA A 22 -10.19 -9.90 10.65
N GLN A 23 -11.42 -9.41 10.56
CA GLN A 23 -12.47 -9.94 9.69
C GLN A 23 -12.22 -9.67 8.20
N LEU A 24 -11.58 -8.55 7.83
CA LEU A 24 -11.27 -8.21 6.44
C LEU A 24 -10.09 -9.00 5.84
N TYR A 25 -9.29 -9.70 6.66
CA TYR A 25 -7.95 -10.11 6.27
C TYR A 25 -7.56 -11.56 6.64
N GLY A 26 -8.52 -12.49 6.61
CA GLY A 26 -8.37 -13.97 6.63
C GLY A 26 -6.98 -14.62 6.87
N ARG A 27 -6.92 -15.50 7.88
CA ARG A 27 -5.77 -16.24 8.46
C ARG A 27 -4.86 -15.43 9.38
N MET A 28 -4.77 -15.94 10.62
CA MET A 28 -4.18 -15.31 11.79
C MET A 28 -2.79 -14.72 11.53
N GLU A 29 -1.93 -15.38 10.76
CA GLU A 29 -0.55 -14.94 10.56
C GLU A 29 -0.48 -13.67 9.70
N THR A 30 -1.29 -13.58 8.63
CA THR A 30 -1.36 -12.36 7.81
C THR A 30 -2.13 -11.25 8.52
N THR A 31 -3.13 -11.60 9.33
CA THR A 31 -3.83 -10.64 10.19
C THR A 31 -2.90 -10.05 11.25
N GLU A 32 -2.11 -10.89 11.93
CA GLU A 32 -1.14 -10.47 12.95
C GLU A 32 -0.06 -9.59 12.32
N ALA A 33 0.50 -9.99 11.18
CA ALA A 33 1.47 -9.17 10.45
C ALA A 33 0.88 -7.81 10.03
N THR A 34 -0.39 -7.79 9.58
CA THR A 34 -1.09 -6.54 9.24
C THR A 34 -1.17 -5.63 10.47
N VAL A 35 -1.64 -6.16 11.60
CA VAL A 35 -1.74 -5.39 12.85
C VAL A 35 -0.36 -4.84 13.23
N LEU A 36 0.67 -5.69 13.27
CA LEU A 36 2.03 -5.30 13.64
C LEU A 36 2.63 -4.22 12.71
N ILE A 37 2.43 -4.32 11.40
CA ILE A 37 2.95 -3.32 10.44
C ILE A 37 2.37 -1.94 10.74
N PHE A 38 1.08 -1.87 11.01
CA PHE A 38 0.41 -0.59 11.19
C PHE A 38 0.36 -0.14 12.67
N THR A 39 0.74 -0.98 13.63
CA THR A 39 1.05 -0.57 15.02
C THR A 39 2.55 -0.33 15.23
N GLU A 40 3.25 0.08 14.15
CA GLU A 40 4.65 0.50 14.14
C GLU A 40 5.65 -0.56 14.62
N GLN A 41 5.32 -1.83 14.41
CA GLN A 41 6.19 -2.98 14.70
C GLN A 41 6.51 -3.80 13.44
N PRO A 42 6.98 -3.19 12.33
CA PRO A 42 7.24 -3.92 11.09
C PRO A 42 8.37 -4.95 11.21
N GLY A 43 9.32 -4.79 12.15
CA GLY A 43 10.35 -5.79 12.44
C GLY A 43 9.77 -7.11 12.96
N ARG A 44 8.85 -7.03 13.92
CA ARG A 44 8.15 -8.22 14.45
C ARG A 44 7.25 -8.86 13.40
N ALA A 45 6.61 -8.04 12.56
CA ALA A 45 5.83 -8.54 11.43
C ALA A 45 6.71 -9.35 10.47
N LEU A 46 7.90 -8.83 10.15
CA LEU A 46 8.86 -9.49 9.27
C LEU A 46 9.32 -10.84 9.84
N GLU A 47 9.71 -10.90 11.12
CA GLU A 47 10.11 -12.15 11.78
C GLU A 47 9.01 -13.21 11.71
N ARG A 48 7.76 -12.82 12.00
CA ARG A 48 6.60 -13.72 11.93
C ARG A 48 6.32 -14.21 10.52
N LEU A 49 6.44 -13.33 9.53
CA LEU A 49 6.23 -13.69 8.12
C LEU A 49 7.34 -14.63 7.62
N ASP A 50 8.60 -14.39 8.00
CA ASP A 50 9.72 -15.25 7.63
C ASP A 50 9.58 -16.65 8.24
N GLN A 51 9.20 -16.74 9.52
CA GLN A 51 8.88 -18.01 10.16
C GLN A 51 7.72 -18.73 9.46
N ALA A 52 6.65 -18.00 9.16
CA ALA A 52 5.47 -18.56 8.50
C ALA A 52 5.73 -18.96 7.03
N LEU A 53 6.71 -18.37 6.36
CA LEU A 53 7.13 -18.73 5.00
C LEU A 53 8.03 -19.97 5.01
N ALA A 54 8.94 -20.08 5.98
CA ALA A 54 9.81 -21.25 6.15
C ALA A 54 9.01 -22.54 6.41
N GLN A 55 7.85 -22.42 7.04
CA GLN A 55 6.99 -23.55 7.42
C GLN A 55 5.87 -23.87 6.39
N ASP A 56 5.71 -23.09 5.32
CA ASP A 56 4.58 -23.25 4.40
C ASP A 56 4.97 -24.06 3.14
N PRO A 57 4.50 -25.31 3.01
CA PRO A 57 4.80 -26.14 1.84
C PRO A 57 3.96 -25.76 0.60
N ILE A 58 2.95 -24.89 0.72
CA ILE A 58 1.99 -24.61 -0.37
C ILE A 58 2.29 -23.26 -1.04
N VAL A 59 2.78 -23.33 -2.28
CA VAL A 59 3.19 -22.17 -3.11
C VAL A 59 2.08 -21.10 -3.22
N GLN A 60 0.82 -21.49 -3.45
CA GLN A 60 -0.28 -20.51 -3.61
C GLN A 60 -0.63 -19.72 -2.33
N ARG A 61 -0.23 -20.20 -1.14
CA ARG A 61 -0.42 -19.48 0.13
C ARG A 61 0.71 -18.51 0.43
N ARG A 62 1.80 -18.56 -0.35
CA ARG A 62 2.97 -17.71 -0.19
C ARG A 62 2.75 -16.32 -0.76
N SER A 63 1.96 -16.16 -1.82
CA SER A 63 1.81 -14.87 -2.52
C SER A 63 1.38 -13.74 -1.58
N ARG A 64 0.40 -14.02 -0.70
CA ARG A 64 -0.07 -13.04 0.29
C ARG A 64 0.96 -12.75 1.38
N LYS A 65 1.69 -13.77 1.85
CA LYS A 65 2.76 -13.62 2.84
C LYS A 65 3.93 -12.82 2.27
N HIS A 66 4.33 -13.08 1.02
CA HIS A 66 5.34 -12.31 0.31
C HIS A 66 4.95 -10.85 0.13
N TYR A 67 3.68 -10.55 -0.20
CA TYR A 67 3.19 -9.17 -0.21
C TYR A 67 3.38 -8.47 1.15
N TRP A 68 2.93 -9.09 2.24
CA TRP A 68 3.07 -8.49 3.57
C TRP A 68 4.54 -8.38 4.00
N ARG A 69 5.39 -9.32 3.57
CA ARG A 69 6.83 -9.29 3.81
C ARG A 69 7.47 -8.10 3.10
N ALA A 70 7.14 -7.89 1.83
CA ALA A 70 7.60 -6.72 1.07
C ALA A 70 7.15 -5.42 1.74
N LEU A 71 5.91 -5.35 2.21
CA LEU A 71 5.41 -4.16 2.93
C LEU A 71 6.18 -3.92 4.24
N ALA A 72 6.45 -4.96 5.02
CA ALA A 72 7.25 -4.84 6.24
C ALA A 72 8.69 -4.38 5.94
N LEU A 73 9.32 -4.93 4.90
CA LEU A 73 10.65 -4.50 4.44
C LEU A 73 10.66 -3.03 4.03
N TYR A 74 9.67 -2.59 3.25
CA TYR A 74 9.53 -1.20 2.83
C TYR A 74 9.34 -0.25 4.04
N LYS A 75 8.52 -0.64 5.03
CA LYS A 75 8.35 0.12 6.29
C LYS A 75 9.60 0.16 7.16
N LEU A 76 10.54 -0.75 6.95
CA LEU A 76 11.87 -0.74 7.58
C LEU A 76 12.92 0.00 6.73
N HIS A 77 12.49 0.74 5.69
CA HIS A 77 13.35 1.43 4.73
C HIS A 77 14.31 0.51 3.98
N ARG A 78 13.95 -0.77 3.80
CA ARG A 78 14.70 -1.76 3.02
C ARG A 78 14.09 -1.90 1.62
N SER A 79 14.05 -0.79 0.87
CA SER A 79 13.34 -0.70 -0.42
C SER A 79 13.85 -1.69 -1.48
N GLU A 80 15.16 -1.94 -1.52
CA GLU A 80 15.75 -2.91 -2.45
C GLU A 80 15.25 -4.33 -2.18
N ALA A 81 15.37 -4.80 -0.94
CA ALA A 81 14.85 -6.11 -0.54
C ALA A 81 13.33 -6.23 -0.72
N ALA A 82 12.57 -5.14 -0.46
CA ALA A 82 11.13 -5.13 -0.72
C ALA A 82 10.82 -5.31 -2.22
N ARG A 83 11.61 -4.66 -3.09
CA ARG A 83 11.48 -4.76 -4.55
C ARG A 83 11.79 -6.16 -5.05
N GLU A 84 12.87 -6.78 -4.60
CA GLU A 84 13.22 -8.17 -4.97
C GLU A 84 12.08 -9.15 -4.65
N VAL A 85 11.46 -9.01 -3.47
CA VAL A 85 10.31 -9.84 -3.08
C VAL A 85 9.11 -9.62 -4.01
N LEU A 86 8.85 -8.36 -4.40
CA LEU A 86 7.74 -8.03 -5.30
C LEU A 86 8.01 -8.52 -6.72
N GLU A 87 9.23 -8.39 -7.22
CA GLU A 87 9.63 -8.89 -8.54
C GLU A 87 9.47 -10.40 -8.61
N SER A 88 9.95 -11.14 -7.61
CA SER A 88 9.73 -12.59 -7.50
C SER A 88 8.24 -12.93 -7.46
N LEU A 89 7.46 -12.21 -6.64
CA LEU A 89 6.02 -12.41 -6.50
C LEU A 89 5.24 -12.15 -7.79
N LEU A 90 5.65 -11.15 -8.58
CA LEU A 90 4.99 -10.76 -9.82
C LEU A 90 5.44 -11.61 -11.01
N ALA A 91 6.66 -12.17 -10.97
CA ALA A 91 7.18 -13.08 -11.99
C ALA A 91 6.62 -14.51 -11.87
N GLU A 92 6.22 -14.95 -10.67
CA GLU A 92 6.00 -16.37 -10.35
C GLU A 92 4.71 -17.02 -10.85
N HIS A 93 3.91 -16.40 -11.73
CA HIS A 93 2.53 -16.83 -11.87
C HIS A 93 1.95 -16.80 -13.29
N ASP A 94 1.85 -17.99 -13.87
CA ASP A 94 0.82 -18.38 -14.84
C ASP A 94 0.00 -19.55 -14.24
N PRO A 95 -1.27 -19.34 -13.84
CA PRO A 95 -2.01 -18.08 -13.87
C PRO A 95 -1.56 -17.12 -12.74
N PRO A 96 -1.77 -15.79 -12.92
CA PRO A 96 -1.40 -14.76 -11.94
C PRO A 96 -1.90 -15.09 -10.53
N PRO A 97 -1.23 -14.62 -9.46
CA PRO A 97 -1.71 -14.82 -8.11
C PRO A 97 -3.10 -14.20 -7.97
N ILE A 98 -3.85 -14.61 -6.94
CA ILE A 98 -5.17 -14.05 -6.60
C ILE A 98 -5.19 -12.55 -6.93
N LEU A 99 -6.09 -12.12 -7.83
CA LEU A 99 -6.08 -10.78 -8.45
C LEU A 99 -5.91 -9.63 -7.45
N MET A 100 -6.46 -9.78 -6.25
CA MET A 100 -6.28 -8.86 -5.12
C MET A 100 -4.81 -8.71 -4.68
N THR A 101 -4.04 -9.80 -4.63
CA THR A 101 -2.62 -9.80 -4.32
C THR A 101 -1.82 -9.10 -5.42
N CYS A 102 -2.14 -9.34 -6.70
CA CYS A 102 -1.54 -8.60 -7.83
C CYS A 102 -1.75 -7.09 -7.67
N CYS A 103 -3.01 -6.67 -7.46
CA CYS A 103 -3.38 -5.28 -7.29
C CYS A 103 -2.57 -4.62 -6.17
N ARG A 104 -2.42 -5.31 -5.03
CA ARG A 104 -1.69 -4.81 -3.88
C ARG A 104 -0.19 -4.76 -4.12
N ALA A 105 0.38 -5.81 -4.70
CA ALA A 105 1.80 -5.92 -5.00
C ALA A 105 2.25 -4.84 -5.99
N HIS A 106 1.52 -4.66 -7.10
CA HIS A 106 1.78 -3.58 -8.04
C HIS A 106 1.61 -2.19 -7.39
N GLY A 107 0.57 -1.99 -6.56
CA GLY A 107 0.43 -0.72 -5.84
C GLY A 107 1.62 -0.42 -4.92
N LEU A 108 2.15 -1.42 -4.20
CA LEU A 108 3.35 -1.25 -3.37
C LEU A 108 4.62 -1.03 -4.20
N ALA A 109 4.77 -1.74 -5.32
CA ALA A 109 5.90 -1.55 -6.23
C ALA A 109 5.91 -0.14 -6.83
N ALA A 110 4.74 0.42 -7.11
CA ALA A 110 4.59 1.81 -7.53
C ALA A 110 5.01 2.79 -6.43
N ASP A 111 4.58 2.60 -5.18
CA ASP A 111 5.00 3.43 -4.05
C ASP A 111 6.53 3.44 -3.88
N ILE A 112 7.17 2.27 -3.95
CA ILE A 112 8.64 2.15 -3.90
C ILE A 112 9.28 2.86 -5.09
N ALA A 113 8.75 2.68 -6.31
CA ALA A 113 9.29 3.33 -7.50
C ALA A 113 9.16 4.87 -7.44
N LEU A 114 8.07 5.40 -6.87
CA LEU A 114 7.91 6.84 -6.66
C LEU A 114 8.95 7.38 -5.67
N ASP A 115 9.17 6.69 -4.55
CA ASP A 115 10.19 7.09 -3.58
C ASP A 115 11.61 7.05 -4.17
N ASP A 116 11.87 6.09 -5.05
CA ASP A 116 13.14 5.94 -5.79
C ASP A 116 13.26 6.89 -7.01
N GLN A 117 12.25 7.75 -7.28
CA GLN A 117 12.14 8.58 -8.50
C GLN A 117 12.21 7.81 -9.83
N ARG A 118 11.84 6.53 -9.83
CA ARG A 118 11.74 5.67 -11.03
C ARG A 118 10.35 5.83 -11.66
N LEU A 119 10.09 6.99 -12.25
CA LEU A 119 8.74 7.39 -12.68
C LEU A 119 8.10 6.47 -13.72
N ASP A 120 8.89 5.92 -14.66
CA ASP A 120 8.37 4.98 -15.67
C ASP A 120 7.95 3.64 -15.05
N ALA A 121 8.71 3.16 -14.06
CA ALA A 121 8.35 1.94 -13.32
C ALA A 121 7.11 2.17 -12.44
N ALA A 122 6.98 3.37 -11.85
CA ALA A 122 5.79 3.75 -11.11
C ALA A 122 4.55 3.77 -12.02
N ASP A 123 4.66 4.37 -13.21
CA ASP A 123 3.58 4.43 -14.20
C ASP A 123 3.10 3.03 -14.61
N TYR A 124 4.04 2.15 -14.97
CA TYR A 124 3.75 0.77 -15.33
C TYR A 124 3.00 0.04 -14.20
N HIS A 125 3.53 0.08 -12.98
CA HIS A 125 2.91 -0.61 -11.86
C HIS A 125 1.56 -0.03 -11.45
N LEU A 126 1.38 1.30 -11.54
CA LEU A 126 0.07 1.91 -11.29
C LEU A 126 -0.95 1.49 -12.35
N GLY A 127 -0.56 1.39 -13.63
CA GLY A 127 -1.42 0.91 -14.70
C GLY A 127 -1.94 -0.51 -14.44
N GLU A 128 -1.05 -1.43 -14.07
CA GLU A 128 -1.41 -2.82 -13.73
C GLU A 128 -2.30 -2.89 -12.48
N ALA A 129 -1.96 -2.15 -11.42
CA ALA A 129 -2.75 -2.11 -10.19
C ALA A 129 -4.15 -1.54 -10.43
N THR A 130 -4.27 -0.45 -11.21
CA THR A 130 -5.56 0.18 -11.51
C THR A 130 -6.46 -0.75 -12.33
N ARG A 131 -5.90 -1.45 -13.33
CA ARG A 131 -6.64 -2.46 -14.09
C ARG A 131 -7.20 -3.55 -13.18
N ALA A 132 -6.37 -4.09 -12.28
CA ALA A 132 -6.79 -5.10 -11.32
C ALA A 132 -7.86 -4.58 -10.34
N ALA A 133 -7.71 -3.36 -9.82
CA ALA A 133 -8.68 -2.74 -8.92
C ALA A 133 -10.06 -2.56 -9.57
N HIS A 134 -10.10 -2.15 -10.85
CA HIS A 134 -11.35 -2.02 -11.60
C HIS A 134 -12.01 -3.37 -11.87
N LEU A 135 -11.24 -4.40 -12.24
CA LEU A 135 -11.77 -5.76 -12.41
C LEU A 135 -12.37 -6.32 -11.11
N LEU A 136 -11.75 -5.99 -9.97
CA LEU A 136 -12.25 -6.34 -8.64
C LEU A 136 -13.44 -5.48 -8.19
N GLN A 137 -13.72 -4.37 -8.88
CA GLN A 137 -14.63 -3.31 -8.45
C GLN A 137 -14.31 -2.81 -7.02
N ASP A 138 -13.04 -2.86 -6.63
CA ASP A 138 -12.60 -2.50 -5.28
C ASP A 138 -12.38 -0.99 -5.19
N ARG A 139 -13.43 -0.29 -4.74
CA ARG A 139 -13.43 1.17 -4.57
C ARG A 139 -12.33 1.65 -3.63
N TYR A 140 -12.00 0.89 -2.58
CA TYR A 140 -10.93 1.25 -1.67
C TYR A 140 -9.57 1.23 -2.38
N GLN A 141 -9.29 0.18 -3.17
CA GLN A 141 -8.05 0.12 -3.94
C GLN A 141 -7.97 1.19 -5.02
N ILE A 142 -9.08 1.52 -5.70
CA ILE A 142 -9.13 2.62 -6.67
C ILE A 142 -8.69 3.94 -6.00
N ALA A 143 -9.30 4.31 -4.88
CA ALA A 143 -8.95 5.53 -4.16
C ALA A 143 -7.51 5.56 -3.65
N ARG A 144 -7.00 4.40 -3.18
CA ARG A 144 -5.60 4.26 -2.76
C ARG A 144 -4.65 4.50 -3.94
N LEU A 145 -4.97 3.98 -5.12
CA LEU A 145 -4.17 4.15 -6.33
C LEU A 145 -4.28 5.56 -6.91
N ASP A 146 -5.43 6.23 -6.79
CA ASP A 146 -5.57 7.64 -7.20
C ASP A 146 -4.58 8.55 -6.44
N ARG A 147 -4.33 8.29 -5.16
CA ARG A 147 -3.28 9.01 -4.42
C ARG A 147 -1.88 8.81 -5.02
N ALA A 148 -1.54 7.59 -5.39
CA ALA A 148 -0.23 7.31 -5.98
C ALA A 148 -0.12 7.89 -7.40
N TRP A 149 -1.20 7.88 -8.18
CA TRP A 149 -1.29 8.62 -9.44
C TRP A 149 -1.11 10.12 -9.26
N ALA A 150 -1.67 10.70 -8.19
CA ALA A 150 -1.49 12.11 -7.88
C ALA A 150 -0.02 12.47 -7.60
N ARG A 151 0.68 11.63 -6.83
CA ARG A 151 2.13 11.77 -6.58
C ARG A 151 2.91 11.70 -7.89
N LEU A 152 2.61 10.74 -8.77
CA LEU A 152 3.25 10.62 -10.08
C LEU A 152 3.01 11.85 -10.96
N ALA A 153 1.77 12.35 -11.00
CA ALA A 153 1.40 13.55 -11.75
C ALA A 153 2.15 14.78 -11.23
N ALA A 154 2.25 14.94 -9.91
CA ALA A 154 3.01 16.03 -9.30
C ALA A 154 4.52 15.94 -9.62
N HIS A 155 5.11 14.75 -9.60
CA HIS A 155 6.50 14.55 -10.06
C HIS A 155 6.71 14.94 -11.53
N ARG A 156 5.67 14.84 -12.36
CA ARG A 156 5.67 15.28 -13.77
C ARG A 156 5.32 16.77 -13.95
N GLY A 157 5.02 17.50 -12.87
CA GLY A 157 4.60 18.89 -12.92
C GLY A 157 3.13 19.09 -13.30
N ASP A 158 2.33 18.02 -13.38
CA ASP A 158 0.91 18.08 -13.70
C ASP A 158 0.06 18.23 -12.43
N THR A 159 0.01 19.47 -11.92
CA THR A 159 -0.70 19.80 -10.69
C THR A 159 -2.21 19.66 -10.81
N VAL A 160 -2.77 19.89 -12.01
CA VAL A 160 -4.21 19.76 -12.27
C VAL A 160 -4.64 18.29 -12.17
N VAL A 161 -3.89 17.38 -12.81
CA VAL A 161 -4.16 15.94 -12.69
C VAL A 161 -3.92 15.46 -11.27
N ALA A 162 -2.87 15.94 -10.60
CA ALA A 162 -2.60 15.58 -9.21
C ALA A 162 -3.78 15.96 -8.30
N GLN A 163 -4.30 17.18 -8.42
CA GLN A 163 -5.44 17.65 -7.64
C GLN A 163 -6.70 16.83 -7.92
N ALA A 164 -7.07 16.64 -9.19
CA ALA A 164 -8.27 15.87 -9.55
C ALA A 164 -8.23 14.44 -9.01
N ARG A 165 -7.05 13.80 -8.99
CA ARG A 165 -6.85 12.47 -8.42
C ARG A 165 -7.02 12.45 -6.90
N LEU A 166 -6.47 13.43 -6.18
CA LEU A 166 -6.65 13.52 -4.72
C LEU A 166 -8.10 13.81 -4.35
N GLU A 167 -8.81 14.64 -5.11
CA GLU A 167 -10.24 14.90 -4.91
C GLU A 167 -11.07 13.63 -5.11
N SER A 168 -10.77 12.85 -6.14
CA SER A 168 -11.43 11.56 -6.38
C SER A 168 -11.19 10.56 -5.23
N ALA A 169 -9.94 10.45 -4.77
CA ALA A 169 -9.60 9.62 -3.62
C ALA A 169 -10.34 10.07 -2.35
N LEU A 170 -10.40 11.38 -2.11
CA LEU A 170 -11.08 11.97 -0.94
C LEU A 170 -12.58 11.66 -0.93
N ASP A 171 -13.27 11.82 -2.07
CA ASP A 171 -14.70 11.49 -2.18
C ASP A 171 -14.95 10.02 -1.84
N ILE A 172 -14.16 9.10 -2.40
CA ILE A 172 -14.32 7.68 -2.14
C ILE A 172 -14.04 7.34 -0.67
N PHE A 173 -12.92 7.80 -0.10
CA PHE A 173 -12.59 7.52 1.30
C PHE A 173 -13.60 8.12 2.27
N THR A 174 -14.16 9.30 1.96
CA THR A 174 -15.24 9.92 2.73
C THR A 174 -16.49 9.05 2.73
N ARG A 175 -16.93 8.57 1.56
CA ARG A 175 -18.09 7.67 1.45
C ARG A 175 -17.88 6.33 2.13
N LEU A 176 -16.63 5.87 2.24
CA LEU A 176 -16.27 4.63 2.93
C LEU A 176 -16.01 4.82 4.44
N GLY A 177 -16.01 6.05 4.97
CA GLY A 177 -15.72 6.34 6.37
C GLY A 177 -14.25 6.09 6.77
N MET A 178 -13.31 6.16 5.83
CA MET A 178 -11.90 5.81 6.04
C MET A 178 -11.10 6.99 6.59
N ALA A 179 -11.33 7.35 7.85
CA ALA A 179 -10.71 8.53 8.48
C ALA A 179 -9.18 8.57 8.39
N TYR A 180 -8.53 7.40 8.51
CA TYR A 180 -7.08 7.26 8.31
C TYR A 180 -6.64 7.70 6.92
N ASP A 181 -7.30 7.19 5.89
CA ASP A 181 -6.93 7.45 4.51
C ASP A 181 -7.27 8.89 4.08
N ILE A 182 -8.36 9.46 4.61
CA ILE A 182 -8.69 10.89 4.47
C ILE A 182 -7.54 11.77 4.99
N ALA A 183 -7.06 11.51 6.21
CA ALA A 183 -5.94 12.26 6.78
C ALA A 183 -4.69 12.14 5.89
N ARG A 184 -4.40 10.94 5.38
CA ARG A 184 -3.28 10.74 4.47
C ARG A 184 -3.45 11.40 3.10
N VAL A 185 -4.66 11.62 2.61
CA VAL A 185 -4.91 12.41 1.38
C VAL A 185 -4.56 13.88 1.64
N ASN A 186 -4.98 14.40 2.80
CA ASN A 186 -4.69 15.79 3.17
C ASN A 186 -3.18 16.02 3.37
N ASP A 187 -2.47 15.08 4.02
CA ASP A 187 -1.01 15.13 4.14
C ASP A 187 -0.33 15.16 2.76
N ASP A 188 -0.86 14.41 1.77
CA ASP A 188 -0.35 14.45 0.39
C ASP A 188 -0.63 15.81 -0.27
N ARG A 189 -1.81 16.42 -0.07
CA ARG A 189 -2.13 17.76 -0.62
C ARG A 189 -1.18 18.83 -0.08
N GLU A 190 -0.96 18.85 1.23
CA GLU A 190 -0.06 19.79 1.89
C GLU A 190 1.37 19.61 1.35
N ARG A 191 1.86 18.36 1.30
CA ARG A 191 3.20 18.05 0.80
C ARG A 191 3.39 18.48 -0.66
N LEU A 192 2.36 18.35 -1.48
CA LEU A 192 2.40 18.69 -2.90
C LEU A 192 2.14 20.19 -3.16
N GLY A 193 1.87 20.99 -2.12
CA GLY A 193 1.52 22.40 -2.28
C GLY A 193 0.22 22.61 -3.05
N LEU A 194 -0.69 21.62 -2.99
CA LEU A 194 -2.00 21.64 -3.66
C LEU A 194 -3.10 22.19 -2.73
N ASP A 195 -2.72 22.65 -1.54
CA ASP A 195 -3.58 23.48 -0.71
C ASP A 195 -3.56 24.90 -1.27
N THR A 196 -4.46 25.16 -2.20
CA THR A 196 -4.79 26.53 -2.60
C THR A 196 -5.58 27.25 -1.49
N PRO A 197 -5.34 28.57 -1.31
CA PRO A 197 -5.76 29.40 -0.17
C PRO A 197 -7.27 29.52 0.06
#